data_AF-A0A2A2LM99-F1
#
_entry.id   AF-A0A2A2LM99-F1
#
_cell.length_a   1.000
_cell.length_b   1.000
_cell.length_c   1.000
_cell.angle_alpha   90.00
_cell.angle_beta   90.00
_cell.angle_gamma   90.00
#
_symmetry.space_group_name_H-M   'P 1'
#
loop_
_entity.id
_entity.type
_entity.pdbx_description
1 polymer ?
#
loop_
_entity_poly.entity_id
_entity_poly.type
_entity_poly.pdbx_seq_one_letter_code
_entity_poly.pdbx_strand_id
1 'polypeptide(L)'
;MDQYVALLKQFVGLCKGNPDLLHDERLGFYRDYLKELGATIPPKKEKSPEEPKSEPKPAAESSPTHEEPMEAEPEEEPIPCPELDNSGVIEPDAGEALPMGEVGKEVGEDDLDKANDERDKATAAFSDFEKALEHYTNSIQLNPGSAILHAKRANVLLKLKRPIAAIADCDKAISINPDSAQGYKFRGRANRLLGKWLEAHADLTTACKLDYDDTANEWLKEVVPNVSQKKMKLTGLSNKNPMN
;
A
#
# COMPACT_ATOMS: atom_id res chain seq x y z
N MET A 1 7.06 -21.09 -0.28
CA MET A 1 7.63 -21.26 -1.63
C MET A 1 6.64 -20.88 -2.72
N ASP A 2 5.35 -21.22 -2.59
CA ASP A 2 4.35 -21.03 -3.64
C ASP A 2 4.14 -19.57 -4.08
N GLN A 3 4.23 -18.63 -3.15
CA GLN A 3 4.17 -17.19 -3.46
C GLN A 3 5.32 -16.72 -4.36
N TYR A 4 6.54 -17.20 -4.11
CA TYR A 4 7.71 -16.84 -4.91
C TYR A 4 7.65 -17.48 -6.30
N VAL A 5 7.13 -18.70 -6.40
CA VAL A 5 6.90 -19.39 -7.68
C VAL A 5 5.82 -18.66 -8.49
N ALA A 6 4.74 -18.19 -7.85
CA ALA A 6 3.70 -17.41 -8.50
C ALA A 6 4.24 -16.07 -9.04
N LEU A 7 5.05 -15.36 -8.24
CA LEU A 7 5.68 -14.11 -8.65
C LEU A 7 6.66 -14.31 -9.83
N LEU A 8 7.46 -15.38 -9.77
CA LEU A 8 8.40 -15.73 -10.85
C LEU A 8 7.65 -16.06 -12.16
N LYS A 9 6.55 -16.82 -12.08
CA LYS A 9 5.70 -17.12 -13.25
C LYS A 9 5.12 -15.86 -13.88
N GLN A 10 4.67 -14.91 -13.06
CA GLN A 10 4.17 -13.62 -13.55
C GLN A 10 5.27 -12.82 -14.25
N PHE A 11 6.46 -12.74 -13.62
CA PHE A 11 7.59 -12.02 -14.20
C PHE A 11 8.06 -12.62 -15.53
N VAL A 12 8.11 -13.94 -15.64
CA VAL A 12 8.41 -14.63 -16.92
C VAL A 12 7.36 -14.30 -17.98
N GLY A 13 6.07 -14.19 -17.60
CA GLY A 13 5.01 -13.73 -18.50
C GLY A 13 5.24 -12.32 -19.02
N LEU A 14 5.67 -11.40 -18.15
CA LEU A 14 6.00 -10.02 -18.52
C LEU A 14 7.18 -9.95 -19.49
N CYS A 15 8.25 -10.71 -19.25
CA CYS A 15 9.40 -10.76 -20.16
C CYS A 15 9.04 -11.33 -21.55
N LYS A 16 8.06 -12.24 -21.63
CA LYS A 16 7.55 -12.76 -22.92
C LYS A 16 6.74 -11.72 -23.69
N GLY A 17 5.94 -10.91 -22.98
CA GLY A 17 5.13 -9.85 -23.59
C GLY A 17 5.93 -8.61 -23.97
N ASN A 18 6.97 -8.29 -23.19
CA ASN A 18 7.86 -7.17 -23.43
C ASN A 18 9.33 -7.55 -23.12
N PRO A 19 10.10 -7.99 -24.13
CA PRO A 19 11.51 -8.33 -23.96
C PRO A 19 12.40 -7.16 -23.55
N ASP A 20 11.96 -5.91 -23.76
CA ASP A 20 12.74 -4.72 -23.40
C ASP A 20 12.94 -4.56 -21.88
N LEU A 21 12.09 -5.21 -21.06
CA LEU A 21 12.23 -5.27 -19.61
C LEU A 21 13.58 -5.86 -19.16
N LEU A 22 14.15 -6.79 -19.94
CA LEU A 22 15.45 -7.40 -19.63
C LEU A 22 16.63 -6.42 -19.80
N HIS A 23 16.39 -5.24 -20.40
CA HIS A 23 17.37 -4.18 -20.57
C HIS A 23 17.24 -3.06 -19.51
N ASP A 24 16.33 -3.18 -18.53
CA ASP A 24 16.24 -2.25 -17.39
C ASP A 24 17.48 -2.40 -16.48
N GLU A 25 18.06 -1.29 -16.04
CA GLU A 25 19.26 -1.28 -15.18
C GLU A 25 19.06 -2.04 -13.88
N ARG A 26 17.85 -2.02 -13.31
CA ARG A 26 17.51 -2.72 -12.07
C ARG A 26 17.50 -4.24 -12.22
N LEU A 27 17.36 -4.73 -13.45
CA LEU A 27 17.32 -6.17 -13.78
C LEU A 27 18.67 -6.68 -14.32
N GLY A 28 19.73 -5.89 -14.19
CA GLY A 28 21.08 -6.26 -14.66
C GLY A 28 21.57 -7.60 -14.11
N PHE A 29 21.39 -7.85 -12.81
CA PHE A 29 21.79 -9.12 -12.18
C PHE A 29 21.06 -10.34 -12.78
N TYR A 30 19.78 -10.18 -13.13
CA TYR A 30 18.96 -11.26 -13.68
C TYR A 30 19.33 -11.53 -15.15
N ARG A 31 19.62 -10.47 -15.90
CA ARG A 31 20.15 -10.56 -17.26
C ARG A 31 21.49 -11.30 -17.30
N ASP A 32 22.37 -11.00 -16.35
CA ASP A 32 23.70 -11.62 -16.29
C ASP A 32 23.59 -13.10 -15.87
N TYR A 33 22.70 -13.44 -14.93
CA TYR A 33 22.32 -14.82 -14.62
C TYR A 33 21.78 -15.60 -15.83
N LEU A 34 20.91 -14.99 -16.65
CA LEU A 34 20.41 -15.65 -17.87
C LEU A 34 21.53 -15.92 -18.90
N LYS A 35 22.52 -15.03 -19.00
CA LYS A 35 23.69 -15.23 -19.87
C LYS A 35 24.59 -16.34 -19.36
N GLU A 36 24.78 -16.47 -18.04
CA GLU A 36 25.53 -17.58 -17.43
C GLU A 36 24.88 -18.94 -17.73
N LEU A 37 23.55 -18.98 -17.81
CA LEU A 37 22.78 -20.16 -18.22
C LEU A 37 22.79 -20.42 -19.74
N GLY A 38 23.48 -19.58 -20.53
CA GLY A 38 23.59 -19.71 -21.97
C GLY A 38 22.38 -19.19 -22.75
N ALA A 39 21.50 -18.38 -22.14
CA ALA A 39 20.34 -17.82 -22.83
C ALA A 39 20.71 -16.58 -23.67
N THR A 40 20.18 -16.50 -24.89
CA THR A 40 20.35 -15.35 -25.79
C THR A 40 19.24 -14.32 -25.58
N ILE A 41 19.61 -13.08 -25.26
CA ILE A 41 18.67 -12.01 -24.94
C ILE A 41 18.36 -11.17 -26.20
N PRO A 42 17.09 -10.91 -26.54
CA PRO A 42 16.71 -10.11 -27.71
C PRO A 42 17.25 -8.67 -27.65
N PRO A 43 17.60 -8.03 -28.78
CA PRO A 43 18.09 -6.65 -28.81
C PRO A 43 16.97 -5.62 -28.53
N LYS A 44 17.32 -4.51 -27.87
CA LYS A 44 16.42 -3.41 -27.48
C LYS A 44 15.82 -2.72 -28.72
N LYS A 45 14.50 -2.57 -28.80
CA LYS A 45 13.84 -1.81 -29.89
C LYS A 45 13.93 -0.30 -29.61
N GLU A 46 14.66 0.44 -30.44
CA GLU A 46 14.66 1.90 -30.43
C GLU A 46 13.45 2.45 -31.23
N LYS A 47 12.66 3.35 -30.63
CA LYS A 47 11.63 4.13 -31.32
C LYS A 47 12.19 5.51 -31.70
N SER A 48 12.11 5.87 -32.98
CA SER A 48 12.35 7.24 -33.49
C SER A 48 11.03 8.04 -33.55
N PRO A 49 11.08 9.40 -33.59
CA PRO A 49 9.94 10.28 -33.33
C PRO A 49 9.26 10.88 -34.59
N GLU A 50 7.92 11.03 -34.49
CA GLU A 50 7.02 12.14 -34.93
C GLU A 50 7.07 12.69 -36.39
N GLU A 51 5.92 12.71 -37.10
CA GLU A 51 5.24 13.94 -37.57
C GLU A 51 3.94 13.69 -38.43
N PRO A 52 3.03 14.70 -38.56
CA PRO A 52 1.63 14.58 -38.96
C PRO A 52 1.31 15.13 -40.38
N LYS A 53 0.10 14.86 -40.94
CA LYS A 53 -0.59 15.59 -42.07
C LYS A 53 -1.94 14.92 -42.42
N SER A 54 -3.10 15.58 -42.22
CA SER A 54 -3.83 16.53 -43.10
C SER A 54 -4.66 15.89 -44.24
N GLU A 55 -5.98 16.11 -44.25
CA GLU A 55 -6.93 15.81 -45.34
C GLU A 55 -6.61 16.57 -46.65
N PRO A 56 -7.11 16.11 -47.83
CA PRO A 56 -8.36 16.66 -48.38
C PRO A 56 -9.24 15.70 -49.26
N LYS A 57 -10.53 16.04 -49.43
CA LYS A 57 -11.50 15.56 -50.47
C LYS A 57 -11.60 16.59 -51.63
N PRO A 58 -12.40 16.46 -52.74
CA PRO A 58 -13.24 15.34 -53.25
C PRO A 58 -13.14 15.08 -54.80
N ALA A 59 -13.76 14.00 -55.31
CA ALA A 59 -14.79 14.00 -56.41
C ALA A 59 -14.80 12.76 -57.34
N ALA A 60 -16.03 12.34 -57.67
CA ALA A 60 -16.53 11.67 -58.89
C ALA A 60 -16.52 10.11 -59.04
N GLU A 61 -17.74 9.56 -58.82
CA GLU A 61 -18.52 8.65 -59.67
C GLU A 61 -18.01 7.25 -60.10
N SER A 62 -18.60 6.20 -59.51
CA SER A 62 -19.47 5.19 -60.19
C SER A 62 -19.85 4.05 -59.22
N SER A 63 -21.11 3.62 -59.26
CA SER A 63 -21.77 2.59 -58.43
C SER A 63 -22.12 1.34 -59.29
N PRO A 64 -22.69 0.23 -58.75
CA PRO A 64 -22.61 -0.39 -57.42
C PRO A 64 -22.27 -1.91 -57.50
N THR A 65 -21.60 -2.46 -56.47
CA THR A 65 -21.71 -3.89 -56.12
C THR A 65 -22.11 -3.99 -54.67
N HIS A 66 -23.29 -4.56 -54.44
CA HIS A 66 -23.90 -4.77 -53.14
C HIS A 66 -23.25 -6.00 -52.49
N GLU A 67 -22.24 -5.76 -51.65
CA GLU A 67 -21.85 -6.67 -50.58
C GLU A 67 -22.14 -5.93 -49.28
N GLU A 68 -22.97 -6.53 -48.43
CA GLU A 68 -23.27 -6.02 -47.09
C GLU A 68 -21.96 -5.95 -46.29
N PRO A 69 -21.56 -4.79 -45.75
CA PRO A 69 -20.48 -4.73 -44.78
C PRO A 69 -21.03 -5.22 -43.44
N MET A 70 -20.40 -6.26 -42.87
CA MET A 70 -20.47 -6.52 -41.44
C MET A 70 -20.22 -5.19 -40.71
N GLU A 71 -21.19 -4.76 -39.90
CA GLU A 71 -20.99 -3.66 -38.96
C GLU A 71 -19.77 -4.00 -38.10
N ALA A 72 -18.70 -3.25 -38.28
CA ALA A 72 -17.62 -3.23 -37.32
C ALA A 72 -18.22 -2.65 -36.04
N GLU A 73 -18.36 -3.49 -35.01
CA GLU A 73 -18.66 -3.00 -33.67
C GLU A 73 -17.67 -1.86 -33.34
N PRO A 74 -18.13 -0.75 -32.75
CA PRO A 74 -17.23 0.31 -32.36
C PRO A 74 -16.18 -0.30 -31.43
N GLU A 75 -14.90 -0.12 -31.77
CA GLU A 75 -13.81 -0.42 -30.85
C GLU A 75 -14.10 0.39 -29.57
N GLU A 76 -14.61 -0.29 -28.53
CA GLU A 76 -14.85 0.33 -27.24
C GLU A 76 -13.52 0.93 -26.80
N GLU A 77 -13.50 2.26 -26.65
CA GLU A 77 -12.35 2.93 -26.02
C GLU A 77 -12.02 2.17 -24.73
N PRO A 78 -10.75 1.80 -24.50
CA PRO A 78 -10.39 1.00 -23.34
C PRO A 78 -10.88 1.75 -22.10
N ILE A 79 -11.92 1.21 -21.44
CA ILE A 79 -12.55 1.82 -20.26
C ILE A 79 -11.41 2.21 -19.33
N PRO A 80 -11.19 3.51 -19.07
CA PRO A 80 -10.13 3.95 -18.19
C PRO A 80 -10.30 3.23 -16.86
N CYS A 81 -9.31 2.44 -16.46
CA CYS A 81 -9.32 1.81 -15.16
C CYS A 81 -9.57 2.92 -14.14
N PRO A 82 -10.64 2.85 -13.32
CA PRO A 82 -10.94 3.93 -12.39
C PRO A 82 -9.69 4.24 -11.57
N GLU A 83 -9.41 5.54 -11.43
CA GLU A 83 -8.27 6.00 -10.66
C GLU A 83 -8.40 5.54 -9.21
N LEU A 84 -7.25 5.34 -8.54
CA LEU A 84 -7.27 4.95 -7.14
C LEU A 84 -7.98 6.05 -6.35
N ASP A 85 -8.94 5.69 -5.50
CA ASP A 85 -9.61 6.64 -4.63
C ASP A 85 -8.64 7.03 -3.51
N ASN A 86 -7.86 8.09 -3.76
CA ASN A 86 -6.93 8.64 -2.78
C ASN A 86 -7.61 9.61 -1.80
N SER A 87 -8.94 9.58 -1.68
CA SER A 87 -9.66 10.42 -0.72
C SER A 87 -9.18 10.21 0.71
N GLY A 88 -8.72 11.30 1.32
CA GLY A 88 -8.18 11.31 2.68
C GLY A 88 -6.80 10.67 2.82
N VAL A 89 -6.08 10.42 1.73
CA VAL A 89 -4.61 10.30 1.78
C VAL A 89 -4.04 11.66 2.19
N ILE A 90 -3.05 11.64 3.07
CA ILE A 90 -2.37 12.84 3.57
C ILE A 90 -0.88 12.75 3.27
N GLU A 91 -0.24 13.91 3.24
CA GLU A 91 1.21 13.98 3.13
C GLU A 91 1.88 13.30 4.34
N PRO A 92 3.03 12.63 4.13
CA PRO A 92 3.82 12.06 5.22
C PRO A 92 4.29 13.16 6.18
N ASP A 93 4.19 12.90 7.49
CA ASP A 93 4.84 13.75 8.49
C ASP A 93 6.37 13.62 8.43
N ALA A 94 7.08 14.54 9.08
CA ALA A 94 8.55 14.60 9.02
C ALA A 94 9.25 13.33 9.59
N GLY A 95 8.53 12.42 10.23
CA GLY A 95 9.09 11.18 10.77
C GLY A 95 9.97 11.42 11.99
N GLU A 96 9.72 12.49 12.75
CA GLU A 96 10.45 12.79 13.97
C GLU A 96 10.38 11.63 14.97
N ALA A 97 11.55 11.15 15.38
CA ALA A 97 11.66 10.06 16.34
C ALA A 97 11.21 10.55 17.73
N LEU A 98 10.15 9.95 18.25
CA LEU A 98 9.68 10.20 19.61
C LEU A 98 10.44 9.32 20.62
N PRO A 99 10.58 9.77 21.88
CA PRO A 99 11.20 8.94 22.92
C PRO A 99 10.48 7.60 23.09
N MET A 100 11.21 6.48 23.00
CA MET A 100 10.69 5.11 23.10
C MET A 100 11.00 4.44 24.45
N GLY A 101 11.69 5.16 25.33
CA GLY A 101 12.27 4.65 26.57
C GLY A 101 13.43 3.68 26.35
N GLU A 102 14.09 3.27 27.43
CA GLU A 102 15.28 2.42 27.39
C GLU A 102 14.90 0.95 27.21
N VAL A 103 15.47 0.31 26.18
CA VAL A 103 15.23 -1.11 25.91
C VAL A 103 15.83 -1.96 27.02
N GLY A 104 15.01 -2.81 27.65
CA GLY A 104 15.47 -3.72 28.71
C GLY A 104 15.58 -3.07 30.10
N LYS A 105 15.08 -1.84 30.27
CA LYS A 105 14.95 -1.22 31.60
C LYS A 105 14.16 -2.14 32.54
N GLU A 106 14.72 -2.43 33.70
CA GLU A 106 13.99 -3.06 34.80
C GLU A 106 12.97 -2.06 35.35
N VAL A 107 11.68 -2.36 35.20
CA VAL A 107 10.59 -1.50 35.65
C VAL A 107 10.17 -1.96 37.04
N GLY A 108 10.50 -1.15 38.05
CA GLY A 108 10.04 -1.37 39.43
C GLY A 108 8.56 -1.05 39.60
N GLU A 109 7.98 -1.46 40.73
CA GLU A 109 6.57 -1.22 41.07
C GLU A 109 6.23 0.29 41.04
N ASP A 110 7.07 1.13 41.66
CA ASP A 110 6.92 2.59 41.64
C ASP A 110 6.90 3.19 40.21
N ASP A 111 7.68 2.63 39.29
CA ASP A 111 7.72 3.10 37.90
C ASP A 111 6.48 2.64 37.13
N LEU A 112 5.98 1.43 37.42
CA LEU A 112 4.74 0.91 36.86
C LEU A 112 3.55 1.77 37.29
N ASP A 113 3.48 2.13 38.57
CA ASP A 113 2.41 2.98 39.12
C ASP A 113 2.43 4.37 38.46
N LYS A 114 3.59 5.01 38.39
CA LYS A 114 3.74 6.29 37.69
C LYS A 114 3.40 6.18 36.20
N ALA A 115 3.78 5.07 35.55
CA ALA A 115 3.44 4.84 34.14
C ALA A 115 1.92 4.73 33.97
N ASN A 116 1.24 4.05 34.88
CA ASN A 116 -0.22 3.92 34.88
C ASN A 116 -0.89 5.28 35.13
N ASP A 117 -0.38 6.07 36.06
CA ASP A 117 -0.87 7.43 36.32
C ASP A 117 -0.74 8.33 35.07
N GLU A 118 0.41 8.31 34.40
CA GLU A 118 0.61 9.06 33.16
C GLU A 118 -0.29 8.56 32.03
N ARG A 119 -0.50 7.24 31.92
CA ARG A 119 -1.44 6.65 30.96
C ARG A 119 -2.89 7.12 31.21
N ASP A 120 -3.29 7.22 32.47
CA ASP A 120 -4.64 7.66 32.84
C ASP A 120 -4.83 9.15 32.57
N LYS A 121 -3.82 9.98 32.87
CA LYS A 121 -3.80 11.40 32.46
C LYS A 121 -3.89 11.55 30.94
N ALA A 122 -3.16 10.73 30.19
CA ALA A 122 -3.20 10.76 28.73
C ALA A 122 -4.61 10.41 28.20
N THR A 123 -5.27 9.43 28.83
CA THR A 123 -6.63 9.03 28.47
C THR A 123 -7.64 10.13 28.81
N ALA A 124 -7.50 10.79 29.95
CA ALA A 124 -8.35 11.93 30.33
C ALA A 124 -8.16 13.14 29.41
N ALA A 125 -6.95 13.30 28.84
CA ALA A 125 -6.62 14.37 27.91
C ALA A 125 -7.01 14.09 26.45
N PHE A 126 -7.86 13.10 26.13
CA PHE A 126 -8.18 12.75 24.73
C PHE A 126 -8.95 13.83 23.92
N SER A 127 -9.24 14.98 24.53
CA SER A 127 -9.71 16.19 23.84
C SER A 127 -8.57 17.12 23.39
N ASP A 128 -7.36 16.95 23.94
CA ASP A 128 -6.14 17.70 23.67
C ASP A 128 -5.04 16.67 23.33
N PHE A 129 -4.92 16.38 22.03
CA PHE A 129 -4.09 15.28 21.57
C PHE A 129 -2.59 15.51 21.78
N GLU A 130 -2.14 16.77 21.74
CA GLU A 130 -0.77 17.16 22.06
C GLU A 130 -0.45 16.85 23.53
N LYS A 131 -1.35 17.19 24.45
CA LYS A 131 -1.18 16.85 25.87
C LYS A 131 -1.26 15.35 26.13
N ALA A 132 -2.18 14.65 25.46
CA ALA A 132 -2.25 13.19 25.53
C ALA A 132 -0.95 12.53 25.03
N LEU A 133 -0.35 13.07 23.96
CA LEU A 133 0.91 12.61 23.41
C LEU A 133 2.07 12.77 24.41
N GLU A 134 2.14 13.90 25.12
CA GLU A 134 3.13 14.13 26.17
C GLU A 134 3.00 13.10 27.29
N HIS A 135 1.80 12.92 27.84
CA HIS A 135 1.56 11.96 28.92
C HIS A 135 1.84 10.51 28.49
N TYR A 136 1.45 10.09 27.28
CA TYR A 136 1.84 8.77 26.78
C TYR A 136 3.35 8.63 26.59
N THR A 137 4.04 9.69 26.20
CA THR A 137 5.50 9.68 26.06
C THR A 137 6.20 9.53 27.42
N ASN A 138 5.70 10.19 28.46
CA ASN A 138 6.19 9.99 29.83
C ASN A 138 5.91 8.57 30.34
N SER A 139 4.69 8.08 30.11
CA SER A 139 4.29 6.71 30.46
C SER A 139 5.20 5.65 29.79
N ILE A 140 5.54 5.84 28.51
CA ILE A 140 6.45 4.95 27.77
C ILE A 140 7.89 5.01 28.31
N GLN A 141 8.39 6.19 28.68
CA GLN A 141 9.73 6.30 29.28
C GLN A 141 9.82 5.57 30.63
N LEU A 142 8.72 5.54 31.39
CA LEU A 142 8.63 4.81 32.65
C LEU A 142 8.52 3.30 32.43
N ASN A 143 7.66 2.86 31.49
CA ASN A 143 7.43 1.46 31.14
C ASN A 143 7.54 1.19 29.63
N PRO A 144 8.77 1.13 29.08
CA PRO A 144 8.99 0.99 27.63
C PRO A 144 8.59 -0.39 27.08
N GLY A 145 8.46 -1.39 27.95
CA GLY A 145 8.07 -2.75 27.61
C GLY A 145 6.58 -2.97 27.44
N SER A 146 5.74 -1.94 27.61
CA SER A 146 4.29 -2.08 27.46
C SER A 146 3.84 -1.85 26.02
N ALA A 147 3.46 -2.94 25.31
CA ALA A 147 2.91 -2.87 23.96
C ALA A 147 1.67 -1.96 23.88
N ILE A 148 0.85 -1.95 24.93
CA ILE A 148 -0.38 -1.16 24.98
C ILE A 148 -0.07 0.34 24.96
N LEU A 149 0.96 0.80 25.68
CA LEU A 149 1.30 2.22 25.72
C LEU A 149 1.72 2.74 24.34
N HIS A 150 2.57 1.97 23.63
CA HIS A 150 2.97 2.29 22.26
C HIS A 150 1.76 2.32 21.31
N ALA A 151 0.88 1.31 21.37
CA ALA A 151 -0.33 1.29 20.53
C ALA A 151 -1.29 2.46 20.83
N LYS A 152 -1.43 2.86 22.09
CA LYS A 152 -2.27 4.00 22.50
C LYS A 152 -1.67 5.33 22.03
N ARG A 153 -0.34 5.50 22.13
CA ARG A 153 0.34 6.68 21.59
C ARG A 153 0.21 6.76 20.07
N ALA A 154 0.33 5.64 19.35
CA ALA A 154 0.07 5.57 17.91
C ALA A 154 -1.34 6.07 17.55
N ASN A 155 -2.35 5.69 18.31
CA ASN A 155 -3.72 6.19 18.10
C ASN A 155 -3.79 7.72 18.24
N VAL A 156 -3.16 8.30 19.27
CA VAL A 156 -3.09 9.76 19.43
C VAL A 156 -2.37 10.41 18.24
N LEU A 157 -1.25 9.84 17.78
CA LEU A 157 -0.52 10.33 16.61
C LEU A 157 -1.37 10.31 15.33
N LEU A 158 -2.23 9.30 15.15
CA LEU A 158 -3.19 9.28 14.04
C LEU A 158 -4.23 10.41 14.13
N LYS A 159 -4.67 10.77 15.34
CA LYS A 159 -5.56 11.92 15.55
C LYS A 159 -4.86 13.24 15.21
N LEU A 160 -3.56 13.33 15.50
CA LEU A 160 -2.66 14.43 15.14
C LEU A 160 -2.20 14.42 13.67
N LYS A 161 -2.67 13.48 12.84
CA LYS A 161 -2.25 13.34 11.43
C LYS A 161 -0.73 13.12 11.26
N ARG A 162 -0.12 12.36 12.17
CA ARG A 162 1.31 11.94 12.13
C ARG A 162 1.46 10.43 11.86
N PRO A 163 1.11 9.94 10.66
CA PRO A 163 1.06 8.50 10.37
C PRO A 163 2.42 7.80 10.38
N ILE A 164 3.54 8.44 10.01
CA ILE A 164 4.88 7.84 10.06
C ILE A 164 5.32 7.62 11.50
N ALA A 165 5.18 8.64 12.35
CA ALA A 165 5.43 8.47 13.79
C ALA A 165 4.53 7.38 14.40
N ALA A 166 3.26 7.32 14.00
CA ALA A 166 2.34 6.27 14.46
C ALA A 166 2.79 4.86 14.03
N ILE A 167 3.34 4.70 12.81
CA ILE A 167 3.88 3.41 12.33
C ILE A 167 5.03 2.94 13.23
N ALA A 168 5.95 3.82 13.60
CA ALA A 168 7.08 3.46 14.48
C ALA A 168 6.61 2.95 15.84
N ASP A 169 5.61 3.60 16.45
CA ASP A 169 4.99 3.13 17.70
C ASP A 169 4.27 1.79 17.51
N CYS A 170 3.56 1.61 16.39
CA CYS A 170 2.89 0.34 16.10
C CYS A 170 3.89 -0.81 15.90
N ASP A 171 4.98 -0.56 15.18
CA ASP A 171 6.06 -1.54 14.99
C ASP A 171 6.67 -1.94 16.33
N LYS A 172 6.87 -0.98 17.23
CA LYS A 172 7.32 -1.26 18.59
C LYS A 172 6.30 -2.09 19.35
N ALA A 173 5.01 -1.73 19.33
CA ALA A 173 3.94 -2.48 19.97
C ALA A 173 3.87 -3.93 19.48
N ILE A 174 3.94 -4.14 18.16
CA ILE A 174 3.93 -5.47 17.52
C ILE A 174 5.18 -6.27 17.91
N SER A 175 6.35 -5.64 17.98
CA SER A 175 7.59 -6.32 18.39
C SER A 175 7.54 -6.82 19.84
N ILE A 176 6.82 -6.11 20.71
CA ILE A 176 6.65 -6.48 22.12
C ILE A 176 5.57 -7.55 22.26
N ASN A 177 4.42 -7.38 21.60
CA ASN A 177 3.32 -8.33 21.64
C ASN A 177 2.70 -8.49 20.24
N PRO A 178 3.16 -9.49 19.45
CA PRO A 178 2.69 -9.72 18.09
C PRO A 178 1.28 -10.33 18.03
N ASP A 179 0.72 -10.77 19.16
CA ASP A 179 -0.62 -11.35 19.26
C ASP A 179 -1.69 -10.31 19.65
N SER A 180 -1.29 -9.05 19.88
CA SER A 180 -2.21 -7.95 20.14
C SER A 180 -2.70 -7.30 18.85
N ALA A 181 -4.02 -7.24 18.67
CA ALA A 181 -4.63 -6.64 17.47
C ALA A 181 -4.38 -5.13 17.34
N GLN A 182 -4.19 -4.38 18.43
CA GLN A 182 -4.14 -2.92 18.39
C GLN A 182 -2.98 -2.35 17.57
N GLY A 183 -1.80 -2.97 17.65
CA GLY A 183 -0.64 -2.53 16.87
C GLY A 183 -0.92 -2.62 15.37
N TYR A 184 -1.48 -3.74 14.90
CA TYR A 184 -1.88 -3.90 13.50
C TYR A 184 -3.03 -2.96 13.12
N LYS A 185 -4.05 -2.80 13.98
CA LYS A 185 -5.19 -1.91 13.71
C LYS A 185 -4.73 -0.49 13.40
N PHE A 186 -3.87 0.07 14.24
CA PHE A 186 -3.39 1.44 14.07
C PHE A 186 -2.34 1.56 12.97
N ARG A 187 -1.45 0.58 12.78
CA ARG A 187 -0.51 0.58 11.64
C ARG A 187 -1.23 0.50 10.30
N GLY A 188 -2.28 -0.32 10.22
CA GLY A 188 -3.14 -0.42 9.05
C GLY A 188 -3.84 0.90 8.73
N ARG A 189 -4.35 1.60 9.76
CA ARG A 189 -4.92 2.94 9.57
C ARG A 189 -3.88 3.98 9.13
N ALA A 190 -2.67 3.93 9.69
CA ALA A 190 -1.58 4.81 9.29
C ALA A 190 -1.18 4.60 7.82
N ASN A 191 -1.04 3.34 7.41
CA ASN A 191 -0.75 2.97 6.03
C ASN A 191 -1.87 3.42 5.07
N ARG A 192 -3.14 3.31 5.47
CA ARG A 192 -4.28 3.85 4.71
C ARG A 192 -4.14 5.36 4.49
N LEU A 193 -3.79 6.12 5.53
CA LEU A 193 -3.58 7.56 5.44
C LEU A 193 -2.41 7.93 4.51
N LEU A 194 -1.43 7.06 4.35
CA LEU A 194 -0.29 7.23 3.44
C LEU A 194 -0.53 6.66 2.03
N GLY A 195 -1.75 6.17 1.72
CA GLY A 195 -2.04 5.53 0.43
C GLY A 195 -1.33 4.17 0.23
N LYS A 196 -0.78 3.59 1.30
CA LYS A 196 -0.15 2.25 1.30
C LYS A 196 -1.24 1.18 1.45
N TRP A 197 -2.07 1.06 0.41
CA TRP A 197 -3.31 0.28 0.42
C TRP A 197 -3.11 -1.22 0.71
N LEU A 198 -2.04 -1.83 0.19
CA LEU A 198 -1.78 -3.26 0.36
C LEU A 198 -1.36 -3.57 1.81
N GLU A 199 -0.48 -2.73 2.34
CA GLU A 199 0.03 -2.78 3.70
C GLU A 199 -1.11 -2.53 4.70
N ALA A 200 -1.94 -1.52 4.43
CA ALA A 200 -3.12 -1.22 5.23
C ALA A 200 -4.08 -2.41 5.32
N HIS A 201 -4.38 -3.04 4.18
CA HIS A 201 -5.25 -4.21 4.13
C HIS A 201 -4.66 -5.40 4.88
N ALA A 202 -3.37 -5.67 4.73
CA ALA A 202 -2.70 -6.78 5.41
C ALA A 202 -2.78 -6.63 6.93
N ASP A 203 -2.47 -5.44 7.44
CA ASP A 203 -2.52 -5.12 8.87
C ASP A 203 -3.96 -5.16 9.41
N LEU A 204 -4.92 -4.52 8.75
CA LEU A 204 -6.32 -4.51 9.19
C LEU A 204 -6.94 -5.91 9.16
N THR A 205 -6.60 -6.72 8.16
CA THR A 205 -6.99 -8.14 8.12
C THR A 205 -6.41 -8.91 9.30
N THR A 206 -5.14 -8.66 9.65
CA THR A 206 -4.48 -9.31 10.78
C THR A 206 -5.12 -8.88 12.10
N ALA A 207 -5.41 -7.59 12.26
CA ALA A 207 -6.12 -7.06 13.42
C ALA A 207 -7.47 -7.77 13.62
N CYS A 208 -8.33 -7.81 12.60
CA CYS A 208 -9.65 -8.46 12.69
C CYS A 208 -9.57 -9.98 12.92
N LYS A 209 -8.46 -10.64 12.54
CA LYS A 209 -8.24 -12.06 12.82
C LYS A 209 -7.82 -12.32 14.27
N LEU A 210 -7.01 -11.42 14.84
CA LEU A 210 -6.55 -11.53 16.22
C LEU A 210 -7.66 -11.16 17.20
N ASP A 211 -8.34 -10.04 16.95
CA ASP A 211 -9.47 -9.56 17.75
C ASP A 211 -10.40 -8.74 16.85
N TYR A 212 -11.62 -9.24 16.65
CA TYR A 212 -12.58 -8.59 15.77
C TYR A 212 -13.07 -7.29 16.41
N ASP A 213 -12.98 -6.20 15.66
CA ASP A 213 -13.41 -4.87 16.07
C ASP A 213 -14.10 -4.18 14.88
N ASP A 214 -15.27 -3.61 15.12
CA ASP A 214 -16.09 -3.02 14.05
C ASP A 214 -15.38 -1.87 13.34
N THR A 215 -14.65 -1.02 14.08
CA THR A 215 -13.87 0.07 13.47
C THR A 215 -12.76 -0.45 12.57
N ALA A 216 -12.04 -1.50 12.98
CA ALA A 216 -11.01 -2.12 12.15
C ALA A 216 -11.62 -2.75 10.89
N ASN A 217 -12.79 -3.39 11.01
CA ASN A 217 -13.52 -3.96 9.90
C ASN A 217 -14.06 -2.90 8.93
N GLU A 218 -14.55 -1.76 9.45
CA GLU A 218 -14.93 -0.60 8.64
C GLU A 218 -13.74 -0.04 7.86
N TRP A 219 -12.61 0.19 8.53
CA TRP A 219 -11.39 0.63 7.85
C TRP A 219 -10.87 -0.40 6.84
N LEU A 220 -11.05 -1.70 7.09
CA LEU A 220 -10.70 -2.75 6.15
C LEU A 220 -11.54 -2.64 4.87
N LYS A 221 -12.85 -2.41 5.00
CA LYS A 221 -13.75 -2.21 3.86
C LYS A 221 -13.36 -0.98 3.03
N GLU A 222 -12.90 0.10 3.68
CA GLU A 222 -12.41 1.30 2.97
C GLU A 222 -11.22 1.00 2.04
N VAL A 223 -10.32 0.09 2.41
CA VAL A 223 -9.08 -0.16 1.63
C VAL A 223 -9.25 -1.20 0.53
N VAL A 224 -10.26 -2.08 0.62
CA VAL A 224 -10.49 -3.19 -0.33
C VAL A 224 -10.62 -2.72 -1.79
N PRO A 225 -11.38 -1.67 -2.14
CA PRO A 225 -11.50 -1.21 -3.53
C PRO A 225 -10.15 -0.83 -4.13
N ASN A 226 -9.35 -0.05 -3.41
CA ASN A 226 -8.01 0.38 -3.87
C ASN A 226 -7.03 -0.79 -3.96
N VAL A 227 -7.12 -1.78 -3.07
CA VAL A 227 -6.32 -3.01 -3.16
C VAL A 227 -6.65 -3.78 -4.43
N SER A 228 -7.94 -3.96 -4.73
CA SER A 228 -8.40 -4.66 -5.94
C SER A 228 -7.92 -3.95 -7.20
N GLN A 229 -8.11 -2.63 -7.27
CA GLN A 229 -7.63 -1.83 -8.41
C GLN A 229 -6.11 -1.87 -8.55
N LYS A 230 -5.35 -1.72 -7.45
CA LYS A 230 -3.89 -1.77 -7.47
C LYS A 230 -3.39 -3.13 -7.94
N LYS A 231 -4.04 -4.22 -7.52
CA LYS A 231 -3.77 -5.59 -8.01
C LYS A 231 -4.09 -5.73 -9.50
N MET A 232 -5.23 -5.24 -9.98
CA MET A 232 -5.59 -5.28 -11.41
C MET A 232 -4.58 -4.52 -12.28
N LYS A 233 -4.15 -3.33 -11.83
CA LYS A 233 -3.09 -2.55 -12.50
C LYS A 233 -1.76 -3.29 -12.51
N LEU A 234 -1.39 -3.96 -11.40
CA LEU A 234 -0.17 -4.77 -11.31
C LEU A 234 -0.21 -6.02 -12.20
N THR A 235 -1.38 -6.64 -12.38
CA THR A 235 -1.52 -7.89 -13.14
C THR A 235 -1.89 -7.67 -14.61
N GLY A 236 -2.13 -6.44 -15.06
CA GLY A 236 -2.50 -6.11 -16.45
C GLY A 236 -3.85 -6.69 -16.90
N LEU A 237 -4.65 -7.23 -15.97
CA LEU A 237 -6.00 -7.74 -16.25
C LEU A 237 -6.95 -6.55 -16.13
N SER A 238 -7.07 -5.77 -17.22
CA SER A 238 -8.25 -4.95 -17.44
C SER A 238 -9.45 -5.88 -17.63
N ASN A 239 -10.58 -5.50 -17.04
CA ASN A 239 -11.76 -6.31 -16.86
C ASN A 239 -12.32 -6.79 -18.21
N LYS A 240 -12.00 -8.03 -18.64
CA LYS A 240 -12.82 -8.71 -19.66
C LYS A 240 -14.07 -9.22 -18.95
N ASN A 241 -15.13 -8.43 -19.02
CA ASN A 241 -16.45 -8.82 -18.54
C ASN A 241 -16.84 -10.18 -19.19
N PRO A 242 -17.33 -11.16 -18.44
CA PRO A 242 -17.96 -12.33 -19.05
C PRO A 242 -19.39 -11.93 -19.44
N MET A 243 -19.57 -11.48 -20.68
CA MET A 243 -20.90 -11.46 -21.31
C MET A 243 -21.30 -12.90 -21.61
N ASN A 244 -22.38 -13.36 -20.98
CA ASN A 244 -23.16 -14.51 -21.43
C ASN A 244 -24.64 -14.24 -21.13
#